data_AF-A0A1S3VJR0-F1
#
_entry.id   AF-A0A1S3VJR0-F1
#
_cell.length_a   1.000
_cell.length_b   1.000
_cell.length_c   1.000
_cell.angle_alpha   90.00
_cell.angle_beta   90.00
_cell.angle_gamma   90.00
#
_symmetry.space_group_name_H-M   'P 1'
#
loop_
_entity.id
_entity.type
_entity.pdbx_description
1 polymer ?
#
loop_
_entity_poly.entity_id
_entity_poly.type
_entity_poly.pdbx_seq_one_letter_code
_entity_poly.pdbx_strand_id
1 'polypeptide(L)'
;MIGGTMMAAYLRVPMLTFSQSSTATTRRCRNQRTRCSVNAATNSAKIPMPPHNPKDPFLSKLASVAASSPETLLNPPRNSDTPPFLDIFDTPKLMATPAQVERSVSYNEHRPTKPPPDLPSLLLNGRIIYIGMPLVPAVTELVIAELMYLQYMDPKEPIYIYINSTGTTRDDGETVGMETEGFAIYDAMRQLKNEIHTVGVGAAIGQACLILSAGTPGKRFMMPHAKAMIQQPRIPSSGLMPASDVLIRAKEVITNRDNLIKLLAKHTGNSEETVAKVMRRPYYMDAIKAKEFGVIDRVLWRGQEKIMAAVAPPEEWDKGAGIKVVDEF
;
A
#
# COMPACT_ATOMS: atom_id res chain seq x y z
N MET A 1 -41.06 50.29 -23.36
CA MET A 1 -41.44 48.86 -23.39
C MET A 1 -40.23 48.08 -22.88
N ILE A 2 -40.21 47.72 -21.58
CA ILE A 2 -40.40 46.36 -21.03
C ILE A 2 -39.24 45.44 -21.45
N GLY A 3 -38.45 44.77 -20.60
CA GLY A 3 -38.38 44.49 -19.15
C GLY A 3 -37.04 43.72 -18.95
N GLY A 4 -36.58 43.26 -17.79
CA GLY A 4 -37.09 43.14 -16.43
C GLY A 4 -36.11 42.21 -15.71
N THR A 5 -35.44 42.71 -14.67
CA THR A 5 -34.41 41.99 -13.91
C THR A 5 -35.08 41.13 -12.84
N MET A 6 -34.92 39.80 -12.85
CA MET A 6 -35.43 38.92 -11.80
C MET A 6 -34.41 38.73 -10.67
N MET A 7 -34.77 39.24 -9.49
CA MET A 7 -34.24 38.86 -8.18
C MET A 7 -34.84 37.51 -7.75
N ALA A 8 -33.99 36.57 -7.33
CA ALA A 8 -34.43 35.31 -6.71
C ALA A 8 -34.25 35.41 -5.18
N ALA A 9 -35.38 35.52 -4.48
CA ALA A 9 -35.48 35.44 -3.02
C ALA A 9 -35.54 33.97 -2.57
N TYR A 10 -34.65 33.56 -1.66
CA TYR A 10 -34.75 32.29 -0.94
C TYR A 10 -35.33 32.53 0.45
N LEU A 11 -36.57 32.07 0.64
CA LEU A 11 -37.25 31.90 1.91
C LEU A 11 -37.04 30.46 2.41
N ARG A 12 -36.54 30.27 3.63
CA ARG A 12 -36.82 29.06 4.44
C ARG A 12 -36.86 29.39 5.93
N VAL A 13 -37.90 28.86 6.55
CA VAL A 13 -38.56 29.16 7.83
C VAL A 13 -38.00 28.26 8.97
N PRO A 14 -38.22 28.59 10.27
CA PRO A 14 -37.29 28.31 11.37
C PRO A 14 -37.60 27.04 12.21
N MET A 15 -36.67 26.80 13.14
CA MET A 15 -36.70 25.80 14.21
C MET A 15 -38.04 25.71 14.95
N LEU A 16 -38.49 24.47 15.20
CA LEU A 16 -39.48 24.15 16.23
C LEU A 16 -38.85 23.25 17.29
N THR A 17 -38.79 23.82 18.50
CA THR A 17 -38.55 23.16 19.77
C THR A 17 -39.77 22.30 20.14
N PHE A 18 -39.53 21.04 20.51
CA PHE A 18 -40.56 20.20 21.14
C PHE A 18 -40.29 20.09 22.63
N SER A 19 -41.24 20.63 23.39
CA SER A 19 -41.47 20.28 24.79
C SER A 19 -42.05 18.86 24.87
N GLN A 20 -41.76 18.14 25.95
CA GLN A 20 -42.79 17.50 26.77
C GLN A 20 -42.21 16.94 28.07
N SER A 21 -42.81 17.42 29.14
CA SER A 21 -42.87 16.84 30.48
C SER A 21 -43.55 15.47 30.47
N SER A 22 -43.09 14.50 31.28
CA SER A 22 -44.00 13.79 32.20
C SER A 22 -43.26 13.00 33.29
N THR A 23 -43.64 13.31 34.52
CA THR A 23 -43.88 12.42 35.67
C THR A 23 -42.85 11.37 36.08
N ALA A 24 -42.28 11.64 37.25
CA ALA A 24 -41.68 10.67 38.16
C ALA A 24 -42.66 9.55 38.55
N THR A 25 -42.17 8.32 38.63
CA THR A 25 -42.76 7.29 39.48
C THR A 25 -41.65 6.55 40.21
N THR A 26 -41.55 6.86 41.49
CA THR A 26 -40.70 6.22 42.49
C THR A 26 -41.18 4.77 42.70
N ARG A 27 -40.29 3.79 42.45
CA ARG A 27 -40.39 2.48 43.12
C ARG A 27 -39.05 2.14 43.78
N ARG A 28 -39.11 2.08 45.10
CA ARG A 28 -38.04 1.71 46.02
C ARG A 28 -38.13 0.22 46.34
N CYS A 29 -37.00 -0.31 46.82
CA CYS A 29 -36.73 -1.67 47.34
C CYS A 29 -36.44 -2.74 46.27
N ARG A 30 -35.38 -3.55 46.40
CA ARG A 30 -34.80 -4.09 47.64
C ARG A 30 -33.33 -4.49 47.41
N ASN A 31 -32.46 -4.07 48.33
CA ASN A 31 -31.08 -4.54 48.44
C ASN A 31 -31.05 -6.05 48.71
N GLN A 32 -30.33 -6.81 47.88
CA GLN A 32 -29.68 -8.05 48.31
C GLN A 32 -28.20 -7.99 47.91
N ARG A 33 -27.36 -7.73 48.92
CA ARG A 33 -25.91 -7.96 48.84
C ARG A 33 -25.66 -9.44 49.11
N THR A 34 -25.28 -10.19 48.10
CA THR A 34 -24.60 -11.48 48.29
C THR A 34 -23.11 -11.28 48.04
N ARG A 35 -22.33 -11.33 49.12
CA ARG A 35 -20.88 -11.47 49.07
C ARG A 35 -20.55 -12.87 48.55
N CYS A 36 -19.70 -12.98 47.54
CA CYS A 36 -18.98 -14.21 47.23
C CYS A 36 -17.49 -13.94 47.36
N SER A 37 -16.86 -14.69 48.23
CA SER A 37 -15.43 -14.72 48.51
C SER A 37 -14.65 -15.25 47.31
N VAL A 38 -13.57 -14.57 46.94
CA VAL A 38 -12.63 -15.02 45.91
C VAL A 38 -11.56 -15.88 46.61
N ASN A 39 -11.66 -17.20 46.46
CA ASN A 39 -10.53 -18.11 46.72
C ASN A 39 -9.79 -18.31 45.40
N ALA A 40 -8.53 -17.87 45.36
CA ALA A 40 -7.62 -18.12 44.26
C ALA A 40 -7.18 -19.59 44.27
N ALA A 41 -7.72 -20.37 43.33
CA ALA A 41 -7.22 -21.69 42.98
C ALA A 41 -6.67 -21.61 41.55
N THR A 42 -5.41 -21.97 41.39
CA THR A 42 -4.73 -22.16 40.10
C THR A 42 -5.36 -23.37 39.39
N ASN A 43 -6.46 -23.15 38.67
CA ASN A 43 -6.97 -24.10 37.71
C ASN A 43 -6.64 -23.57 36.32
N SER A 44 -5.83 -24.32 35.56
CA SER A 44 -5.71 -24.15 34.11
C SER A 44 -7.13 -24.30 33.53
N ALA A 45 -7.77 -23.19 33.22
CA ALA A 45 -9.11 -23.19 32.68
C ALA A 45 -9.09 -23.95 31.35
N LYS A 46 -9.64 -25.17 31.34
CA LYS A 46 -9.90 -25.90 30.09
C LYS A 46 -10.94 -25.08 29.33
N ILE A 47 -10.46 -24.42 28.28
CA ILE A 47 -11.31 -23.75 27.29
C ILE A 47 -12.33 -24.81 26.82
N PRO A 48 -13.64 -24.56 26.92
CA PRO A 48 -14.64 -25.51 26.45
C PRO A 48 -14.44 -25.71 24.95
N MET A 49 -13.99 -26.91 24.56
CA MET A 49 -13.83 -27.26 23.16
C MET A 49 -15.22 -27.45 22.54
N PRO A 50 -15.51 -26.83 21.39
CA PRO A 50 -16.75 -27.10 20.66
C PRO A 50 -16.80 -28.57 20.23
N PRO A 51 -18.00 -29.14 19.99
CA PRO A 51 -18.16 -30.54 19.62
C PRO A 51 -17.31 -30.87 18.39
N HIS A 52 -16.39 -31.83 18.57
CA HIS A 52 -15.43 -32.24 17.56
C HIS A 52 -16.11 -33.13 16.52
N ASN A 53 -16.07 -32.73 15.24
CA ASN A 53 -16.32 -33.65 14.13
C ASN A 53 -14.99 -34.37 13.77
N PRO A 54 -14.79 -35.65 14.12
CA PRO A 54 -13.53 -36.36 13.89
C PRO A 54 -13.22 -36.62 12.42
N LYS A 55 -14.20 -36.41 11.52
CA LYS A 55 -14.03 -36.58 10.07
C LYS A 55 -13.63 -35.30 9.35
N ASP A 56 -13.53 -34.17 10.06
CA ASP A 56 -13.13 -32.91 9.45
C ASP A 56 -11.59 -32.83 9.38
N PRO A 57 -10.98 -32.88 8.18
CA PRO A 57 -9.54 -32.83 8.00
C PRO A 57 -8.95 -31.48 8.43
N PHE A 58 -9.75 -30.41 8.48
CA PHE A 58 -9.30 -29.09 8.92
C PHE A 58 -9.24 -29.02 10.46
N LEU A 59 -10.31 -29.44 11.15
CA LEU A 59 -10.38 -29.35 12.61
C LEU A 59 -9.42 -30.32 13.31
N SER A 60 -9.19 -31.50 12.74
CA SER A 60 -8.18 -32.46 13.25
C SER A 60 -6.76 -31.90 13.14
N LYS A 61 -6.44 -31.24 12.02
CA LYS A 61 -5.16 -30.58 11.80
C LYS A 61 -4.98 -29.40 12.76
N LEU A 62 -6.01 -28.58 12.94
CA LEU A 62 -5.99 -27.44 13.88
C LEU A 62 -5.83 -27.91 15.34
N ALA A 63 -6.53 -28.97 15.75
CA ALA A 63 -6.40 -29.56 17.08
C ALA A 63 -4.99 -30.15 17.31
N SER A 64 -4.41 -30.79 16.29
CA SER A 64 -3.04 -31.32 16.36
C SER A 64 -2.01 -30.20 16.54
N VAL A 65 -2.17 -29.09 15.82
CA VAL A 65 -1.29 -27.92 15.90
C VAL A 65 -1.45 -27.20 17.25
N ALA A 66 -2.69 -27.06 17.74
CA ALA A 66 -2.96 -26.49 19.06
C ALA A 66 -2.40 -27.34 20.21
N ALA A 67 -2.39 -28.67 20.04
CA ALA A 67 -1.84 -29.61 21.03
C ALA A 67 -0.31 -29.68 20.99
N SER A 68 0.31 -29.63 19.81
CA SER A 68 1.76 -29.71 19.67
C SER A 68 2.47 -28.39 19.98
N SER A 69 1.85 -27.27 19.63
CA SER A 69 2.52 -25.96 19.57
C SER A 69 1.51 -24.81 19.72
N PRO A 70 0.96 -24.58 20.92
CA PRO A 70 0.01 -23.48 21.16
C PRO A 70 0.63 -22.09 20.90
N GLU A 71 1.94 -21.97 21.12
CA GLU A 71 2.73 -20.75 20.88
C GLU A 71 2.68 -20.30 19.42
N THR A 72 2.66 -21.21 18.44
CA THR A 72 2.57 -20.87 17.00
C THR A 72 1.23 -20.27 16.60
N LEU A 73 0.16 -20.53 17.37
CA LEU A 73 -1.16 -19.93 17.15
C LEU A 73 -1.29 -18.56 17.83
N LEU A 74 -0.56 -18.35 18.93
CA LEU A 74 -0.58 -17.10 19.70
C LEU A 74 0.44 -16.08 19.16
N ASN A 75 1.60 -16.57 18.73
CA ASN A 75 2.76 -15.82 18.27
C ASN A 75 3.32 -16.50 17.00
N PRO A 76 2.77 -16.22 15.80
CA PRO A 76 3.42 -16.63 14.58
C PRO A 76 4.82 -15.99 14.50
N PRO A 77 5.81 -16.64 13.87
CA PRO A 77 7.14 -16.07 13.73
C PRO A 77 7.01 -14.73 12.99
N ARG A 78 7.27 -13.64 13.71
CA ARG A 78 7.52 -12.33 13.10
C ARG A 78 8.81 -12.46 12.29
N ASN A 79 8.73 -12.88 11.05
CA ASN A 79 9.83 -12.65 10.13
C ASN A 79 9.90 -11.14 9.92
N SER A 80 10.95 -10.51 10.44
CA SER A 80 11.30 -9.09 10.23
C SER A 80 11.45 -8.70 8.75
N ASP A 81 11.43 -9.70 7.88
CA ASP A 81 11.60 -9.57 6.44
C ASP A 81 10.28 -9.38 5.68
N THR A 82 9.12 -9.56 6.31
CA THR A 82 7.82 -9.38 5.63
C THR A 82 7.27 -7.99 5.95
N PRO A 83 6.91 -7.17 4.95
CA PRO A 83 6.36 -5.85 5.22
C PRO A 83 5.02 -5.96 5.98
N PRO A 84 4.72 -5.02 6.89
CA PRO A 84 3.50 -4.99 7.68
C PRO A 84 2.29 -4.90 6.76
N PHE A 85 1.12 -5.25 7.30
CA PHE A 85 -0.16 -5.31 6.57
C PHE A 85 -0.34 -6.48 5.60
N LEU A 86 0.70 -7.20 5.15
CA LEU A 86 0.47 -8.45 4.44
C LEU A 86 -0.23 -9.48 5.36
N ASP A 87 0.23 -9.64 6.60
CA ASP A 87 -0.31 -10.59 7.60
C ASP A 87 -1.80 -10.40 7.94
N ILE A 88 -2.36 -9.22 7.66
CA ILE A 88 -3.79 -8.92 7.91
C ILE A 88 -4.69 -9.81 7.05
N PHE A 89 -4.24 -10.20 5.86
CA PHE A 89 -4.99 -11.07 4.96
C PHE A 89 -4.87 -12.56 5.33
N ASP A 90 -3.90 -12.97 6.16
CA ASP A 90 -3.79 -14.36 6.65
C ASP A 90 -4.80 -14.65 7.75
N THR A 91 -4.99 -13.69 8.64
CA THR A 91 -6.03 -13.74 9.67
C THR A 91 -6.55 -12.32 9.88
N PRO A 92 -7.81 -12.00 9.53
CA PRO A 92 -8.38 -10.74 9.97
C PRO A 92 -8.47 -10.80 11.49
N LYS A 93 -7.48 -10.22 12.17
CA LYS A 93 -7.53 -9.98 13.60
C LYS A 93 -8.60 -8.91 13.78
N LEU A 94 -9.85 -9.34 13.87
CA LEU A 94 -10.97 -8.46 14.19
C LEU A 94 -10.56 -7.71 15.46
N MET A 95 -10.36 -6.40 15.34
CA MET A 95 -9.97 -5.53 16.45
C MET A 95 -11.01 -5.59 17.60
N ALA A 96 -12.19 -6.15 17.32
CA ALA A 96 -13.22 -6.49 18.29
C ALA A 96 -13.78 -7.90 18.02
N THR A 97 -13.88 -8.72 19.07
CA THR A 97 -14.68 -9.95 19.02
C THR A 97 -16.15 -9.61 18.67
N PRO A 98 -16.91 -10.49 17.99
CA PRO A 98 -18.34 -10.25 17.73
C PRO A 98 -19.14 -9.89 19.00
N ALA A 99 -18.77 -10.47 20.14
CA ALA A 99 -19.34 -10.16 21.46
C ALA A 99 -18.95 -8.77 22.03
N GLN A 100 -17.88 -8.14 21.53
CA GLN A 100 -17.55 -6.74 21.81
C GLN A 100 -18.30 -5.79 20.86
N VAL A 101 -18.59 -6.22 19.63
CA VAL A 101 -19.39 -5.44 18.67
C VAL A 101 -20.84 -5.32 19.14
N GLU A 102 -21.46 -6.39 19.64
CA GLU A 102 -22.82 -6.31 20.25
C GLU A 102 -22.86 -5.45 21.53
N ARG A 103 -21.77 -5.41 22.31
CA ARG A 103 -21.68 -4.54 23.50
C ARG A 103 -21.50 -3.06 23.19
N SER A 104 -21.25 -2.70 21.93
CA SER A 104 -21.03 -1.29 21.54
C SER A 104 -22.32 -0.47 21.39
N VAL A 105 -23.50 -1.10 21.52
CA VAL A 105 -24.81 -0.39 21.43
C VAL A 105 -25.31 0.10 22.80
N SER A 106 -24.59 -0.14 23.90
CA SER A 106 -24.87 0.53 25.17
C SER A 106 -24.07 1.82 25.28
N TYR A 107 -24.75 2.96 25.45
CA TYR A 107 -24.18 4.29 25.72
C TYR A 107 -23.00 4.21 26.69
N ASN A 108 -21.78 4.27 26.16
CA ASN A 108 -20.57 4.30 26.95
C ASN A 108 -20.14 5.77 27.10
N GLU A 109 -20.26 6.31 28.30
CA GLU A 109 -19.93 7.70 28.69
C GLU A 109 -18.43 8.06 28.56
N HIS A 110 -17.60 7.13 28.08
CA HIS A 110 -16.15 7.28 27.90
C HIS A 110 -15.74 7.06 26.44
N ARG A 111 -16.43 7.70 25.49
CA ARG A 111 -15.96 7.74 24.10
C ARG A 111 -14.72 8.65 24.03
N PRO A 112 -13.55 8.19 23.56
CA PRO A 112 -12.45 9.10 23.28
C PRO A 112 -12.96 10.16 22.29
N THR A 113 -12.79 11.44 22.66
CA THR A 113 -13.39 12.61 22.01
C THR A 113 -12.81 12.96 20.63
N LYS A 114 -11.98 12.07 20.05
CA LYS A 114 -11.37 12.29 18.75
C LYS A 114 -12.14 11.49 17.69
N PRO A 115 -12.49 12.10 16.55
CA PRO A 115 -13.02 11.34 15.42
C PRO A 115 -12.05 10.20 15.05
N PRO A 116 -12.54 9.08 14.49
CA PRO A 116 -11.65 8.01 14.04
C PRO A 116 -10.63 8.60 13.05
N PRO A 117 -9.35 8.20 13.13
CA PRO A 117 -8.33 8.70 12.23
C PRO A 117 -8.70 8.33 10.79
N ASP A 118 -8.33 9.21 9.85
CA ASP A 118 -8.42 8.94 8.43
C ASP A 118 -7.47 7.80 8.02
N LEU A 119 -7.78 7.18 6.88
CA LEU A 119 -7.04 6.00 6.41
C LEU A 119 -5.54 6.29 6.15
N PRO A 120 -5.14 7.39 5.47
CA PRO A 120 -3.73 7.74 5.32
C PRO A 120 -3.00 7.89 6.65
N SER A 121 -3.59 8.59 7.63
CA SER A 121 -2.99 8.70 8.98
C SER A 121 -2.83 7.36 9.68
N LEU A 122 -3.77 6.43 9.48
CA LEU A 122 -3.68 5.08 10.03
C LEU A 122 -2.52 4.28 9.39
N LEU A 123 -2.33 4.39 8.08
CA LEU A 123 -1.20 3.77 7.36
C LEU A 123 0.13 4.39 7.78
N LEU A 124 0.21 5.72 7.88
CA LEU A 124 1.42 6.42 8.29
C LEU A 124 1.84 6.06 9.72
N ASN A 125 0.88 5.86 10.63
CA ASN A 125 1.16 5.33 11.97
C ASN A 125 1.73 3.89 11.91
N GLY A 126 1.30 3.10 10.93
CA GLY A 126 1.91 1.81 10.58
C GLY A 126 3.24 1.91 9.81
N ARG A 127 3.79 3.13 9.62
CA ARG A 127 4.98 3.46 8.82
C ARG A 127 4.87 3.06 7.35
N ILE A 128 3.65 3.06 6.84
CA ILE A 128 3.32 2.71 5.46
C ILE A 128 3.02 3.99 4.69
N ILE A 129 3.80 4.21 3.63
CA ILE A 129 3.58 5.24 2.61
C ILE A 129 3.01 4.55 1.38
N TYR A 130 1.84 4.99 0.91
CA TYR A 130 1.17 4.41 -0.26
C TYR A 130 1.15 5.39 -1.43
N ILE A 131 1.89 5.06 -2.49
CA ILE A 131 1.96 5.83 -3.73
C ILE A 131 1.03 5.19 -4.75
N GLY A 132 -0.24 5.65 -4.78
CA GLY A 132 -1.28 5.12 -5.67
C GLY A 132 -1.58 5.98 -6.91
N MET A 133 -0.90 7.10 -7.09
CA MET A 133 -1.16 8.08 -8.16
C MET A 133 0.09 8.35 -8.98
N PRO A 134 -0.03 8.93 -10.19
CA PRO A 134 1.12 9.49 -10.90
C PRO A 134 1.87 10.50 -10.03
N LEU A 135 3.20 10.55 -10.20
CA LEU A 135 4.09 11.47 -9.52
C LEU A 135 3.91 12.88 -10.10
N VAL A 136 3.06 13.65 -9.42
CA VAL A 136 2.87 15.09 -9.63
C VAL A 136 3.43 15.85 -8.42
N PRO A 137 3.73 17.15 -8.54
CA PRO A 137 4.35 17.92 -7.45
C PRO A 137 3.65 17.77 -6.08
N ALA A 138 2.31 17.77 -6.06
CA ALA A 138 1.55 17.59 -4.82
C ALA A 138 1.72 16.20 -4.18
N VAL A 139 1.88 15.15 -4.99
CA VAL A 139 2.12 13.78 -4.48
C VAL A 139 3.55 13.67 -3.96
N THR A 140 4.52 14.21 -4.70
CA THR A 140 5.92 14.24 -4.32
C THR A 140 6.12 14.96 -2.99
N GLU A 141 5.50 16.14 -2.84
CA GLU A 141 5.55 16.93 -1.60
C GLU A 141 5.06 16.11 -0.39
N LEU A 142 3.91 15.44 -0.52
CA LEU A 142 3.36 14.61 0.53
C LEU A 142 4.27 13.42 0.87
N VAL A 143 4.75 12.69 -0.14
CA VAL A 143 5.64 11.53 0.08
C VAL A 143 6.92 11.94 0.80
N ILE A 144 7.54 13.06 0.40
CA ILE A 144 8.75 13.56 1.06
C ILE A 144 8.45 14.01 2.49
N ALA A 145 7.33 14.70 2.72
CA ALA A 145 6.91 15.10 4.07
C ALA A 145 6.69 13.89 4.98
N GLU A 146 6.02 12.84 4.49
CA GLU A 146 5.80 11.59 5.22
C GLU A 146 7.12 10.89 5.55
N LEU A 147 8.06 10.82 4.59
CA LEU A 147 9.39 10.26 4.81
C LEU A 147 10.17 11.01 5.89
N MET A 148 10.19 12.34 5.84
CA MET A 148 10.85 13.18 6.84
C MET A 148 10.19 13.03 8.22
N TYR A 149 8.86 12.94 8.26
CA TYR A 149 8.11 12.73 9.48
C TYR A 149 8.43 11.38 10.14
N LEU A 150 8.47 10.29 9.37
CA LEU A 150 8.80 8.96 9.88
C LEU A 150 10.22 8.87 10.42
N GLN A 151 11.17 9.57 9.78
CA GLN A 151 12.53 9.69 10.31
C GLN A 151 12.58 10.48 11.63
N TYR A 152 11.82 11.58 11.73
CA TYR A 152 11.75 12.35 12.96
C TYR A 152 11.17 11.53 14.12
N MET A 153 10.16 10.70 13.84
CA MET A 153 9.51 9.84 14.83
C MET A 153 10.46 8.75 15.36
N ASP A 154 11.02 7.93 14.48
CA ASP A 154 12.08 6.99 14.85
C ASP A 154 12.98 6.73 13.62
N PRO A 155 14.28 7.09 13.67
CA PRO A 155 15.22 6.87 12.57
C PRO A 155 15.71 5.41 12.45
N LYS A 156 15.46 4.55 13.43
CA LYS A 156 15.93 3.15 13.44
C LYS A 156 14.92 2.19 12.84
N GLU A 157 13.65 2.51 12.94
CA GLU A 157 12.58 1.65 12.44
C GLU A 157 12.46 1.73 10.90
N PRO A 158 12.10 0.62 10.24
CA PRO A 158 11.95 0.59 8.79
C PRO A 158 10.75 1.42 8.31
N ILE A 159 10.82 1.88 7.06
CA ILE A 159 9.73 2.56 6.35
C ILE A 159 9.29 1.67 5.19
N TYR A 160 7.98 1.52 5.00
CA TYR A 160 7.40 0.66 3.98
C TYR A 160 6.72 1.51 2.91
N ILE A 161 7.21 1.43 1.67
CA ILE A 161 6.67 2.17 0.54
C ILE A 161 5.96 1.20 -0.40
N TYR A 162 4.65 1.32 -0.47
CA TYR A 162 3.81 0.56 -1.39
C TYR A 162 3.58 1.39 -2.66
N ILE A 163 3.91 0.82 -3.81
CA ILE A 163 3.99 1.55 -5.09
C ILE A 163 3.00 0.94 -6.07
N ASN A 164 2.00 1.73 -6.43
CA ASN A 164 1.08 1.51 -7.54
C ASN A 164 0.99 2.81 -8.35
N SER A 165 2.02 3.09 -9.15
CA SER A 165 2.16 4.35 -9.85
C SER A 165 2.73 4.16 -11.25
N THR A 166 2.16 4.94 -12.17
CA THR A 166 2.58 5.05 -13.55
C THR A 166 3.81 5.96 -13.73
N GLY A 167 4.39 6.46 -12.64
CA GLY A 167 5.50 7.41 -12.67
C GLY A 167 5.00 8.80 -13.04
N THR A 168 5.66 9.50 -13.95
CA THR A 168 5.31 10.88 -14.34
C THR A 168 4.31 10.95 -15.51
N THR A 169 3.84 9.81 -16.00
CA THR A 169 2.89 9.70 -17.12
C THR A 169 1.58 9.13 -16.60
N ARG A 170 0.43 9.54 -17.15
CA ARG A 170 -0.86 8.86 -16.93
C ARG A 170 -1.03 7.67 -17.88
N ASP A 171 -2.04 6.84 -17.62
CA ASP A 171 -2.41 5.72 -18.49
C ASP A 171 -2.77 6.16 -19.92
N ASP A 172 -3.29 7.38 -20.07
CA ASP A 172 -3.60 8.00 -21.37
C ASP A 172 -2.35 8.36 -22.21
N GLY A 173 -1.15 8.21 -21.63
CA GLY A 173 0.12 8.54 -22.27
C GLY A 173 0.54 10.01 -22.12
N GLU A 174 -0.27 10.84 -21.46
CA GLU A 174 0.06 12.23 -21.15
C GLU A 174 1.06 12.34 -19.99
N THR A 175 2.08 13.17 -20.16
CA THR A 175 3.04 13.52 -19.10
C THR A 175 2.40 14.51 -18.13
N VAL A 176 2.26 14.12 -16.86
CA VAL A 176 1.61 14.92 -15.80
C VAL A 176 2.57 15.48 -14.76
N GLY A 177 3.78 14.95 -14.70
CA GLY A 177 4.84 15.42 -13.82
C GLY A 177 6.16 15.51 -14.57
N MET A 178 7.11 16.18 -13.93
CA MET A 178 8.48 16.26 -14.43
C MET A 178 9.29 15.08 -13.90
N GLU A 179 10.37 14.70 -14.59
CA GLU A 179 11.26 13.63 -14.16
C GLU A 179 11.87 13.89 -12.76
N THR A 180 12.03 15.17 -12.43
CA THR A 180 12.51 15.67 -11.14
C THR A 180 11.67 15.21 -9.96
N GLU A 181 10.38 14.94 -10.15
CA GLU A 181 9.49 14.43 -9.10
C GLU A 181 9.97 13.07 -8.58
N GLY A 182 10.34 12.17 -9.50
CA GLY A 182 10.92 10.88 -9.16
C GLY A 182 12.29 10.99 -8.50
N PHE A 183 13.12 11.92 -9.00
CA PHE A 183 14.45 12.15 -8.45
C PHE A 183 14.41 12.74 -7.04
N ALA A 184 13.45 13.63 -6.75
CA ALA A 184 13.29 14.21 -5.42
C ALA A 184 12.91 13.15 -4.37
N ILE A 185 11.99 12.24 -4.70
CA ILE A 185 11.66 11.11 -3.80
C ILE A 185 12.86 10.18 -3.63
N TYR A 186 13.57 9.89 -4.73
CA TYR A 186 14.76 9.05 -4.69
C TYR A 186 15.86 9.64 -3.78
N ASP A 187 16.15 10.93 -3.92
CA ASP A 187 17.17 11.60 -3.11
C ASP A 187 16.74 11.66 -1.64
N ALA A 188 15.46 11.93 -1.36
CA ALA A 188 14.91 11.83 -0.01
C ALA A 188 15.14 10.43 0.55
N MET A 189 14.77 9.37 -0.17
CA MET A 189 15.02 7.97 0.22
C MET A 189 16.49 7.64 0.47
N ARG A 190 17.45 8.34 -0.14
CA ARG A 190 18.89 8.12 0.09
C ARG A 190 19.44 8.96 1.25
N GLN A 191 18.79 10.08 1.56
CA GLN A 191 19.19 10.94 2.67
C GLN A 191 18.75 10.37 4.04
N LEU A 192 17.70 9.54 4.07
CA LEU A 192 17.19 9.00 5.32
C LEU A 192 18.12 7.95 5.94
N LYS A 193 18.10 7.88 7.28
CA LYS A 193 18.82 6.85 8.05
C LYS A 193 18.04 5.54 8.12
N ASN A 194 16.73 5.62 7.94
CA ASN A 194 15.82 4.48 8.04
C ASN A 194 16.08 3.46 6.93
N GLU A 195 15.85 2.19 7.25
CA GLU A 195 15.78 1.13 6.24
C GLU A 195 14.49 1.28 5.43
N ILE A 196 14.56 1.23 4.09
CA ILE A 196 13.39 1.45 3.23
C ILE A 196 13.03 0.16 2.50
N HIS A 197 11.83 -0.33 2.77
CA HIS A 197 11.27 -1.52 2.15
C HIS A 197 10.29 -1.07 1.06
N THR A 198 10.50 -1.53 -0.16
CA THR A 198 9.65 -1.15 -1.30
C THR A 198 8.79 -2.34 -1.72
N VAL A 199 7.51 -2.10 -2.01
CA VAL A 199 6.55 -3.13 -2.41
C VAL A 199 5.81 -2.69 -3.66
N GLY A 200 6.10 -3.32 -4.79
CA GLY A 200 5.37 -3.11 -6.04
C GLY A 200 3.99 -3.78 -5.99
N VAL A 201 2.94 -2.97 -6.09
CA VAL A 201 1.53 -3.39 -6.09
C VAL A 201 0.88 -2.85 -7.37
N GLY A 202 0.34 -3.72 -8.23
CA GLY A 202 -0.27 -3.27 -9.48
C GLY A 202 0.78 -2.87 -10.53
N ALA A 203 1.17 -1.60 -10.60
CA ALA A 203 2.12 -1.11 -11.58
C ALA A 203 3.22 -0.22 -10.97
N ALA A 204 4.46 -0.40 -11.41
CA ALA A 204 5.59 0.49 -11.10
C ALA A 204 6.31 0.86 -12.39
N ILE A 205 6.01 2.04 -12.93
CA ILE A 205 6.42 2.46 -14.27
C ILE A 205 7.38 3.65 -14.22
N GLY A 206 8.44 3.61 -15.04
CA GLY A 206 9.38 4.72 -15.22
C GLY A 206 10.04 5.13 -13.90
N GLN A 207 9.77 6.35 -13.44
CA GLN A 207 10.27 6.89 -12.17
C GLN A 207 9.76 6.10 -10.96
N ALA A 208 8.55 5.54 -11.02
CA ALA A 208 8.06 4.64 -9.97
C ALA A 208 8.83 3.31 -9.95
N CYS A 209 9.29 2.83 -11.12
CA CYS A 209 10.19 1.67 -11.22
C CYS A 209 11.56 1.98 -10.60
N LEU A 210 12.08 3.19 -10.80
CA LEU A 210 13.29 3.66 -10.12
C LEU A 210 13.11 3.63 -8.60
N ILE A 211 12.03 4.23 -8.08
CA ILE A 211 11.72 4.24 -6.63
C ILE A 211 11.62 2.81 -6.09
N LEU A 212 10.94 1.90 -6.81
CA LEU A 212 10.86 0.49 -6.45
C LEU A 212 12.25 -0.15 -6.33
N SER A 213 13.10 0.05 -7.34
CA SER A 213 14.47 -0.50 -7.36
C SER A 213 15.40 0.11 -6.31
N ALA A 214 15.11 1.33 -5.86
CA ALA A 214 15.90 2.09 -4.91
C ALA A 214 15.69 1.68 -3.44
N GLY A 215 14.79 0.74 -3.14
CA GLY A 215 14.66 0.18 -1.79
C GLY A 215 15.98 -0.42 -1.26
N THR A 216 16.04 -0.68 0.03
CA THR A 216 17.20 -1.34 0.64
C THR A 216 17.44 -2.70 -0.04
N PRO A 217 18.67 -3.03 -0.46
CA PRO A 217 18.98 -4.33 -1.07
C PRO A 217 18.55 -5.50 -0.17
N GLY A 218 17.87 -6.48 -0.75
CA GLY A 218 17.27 -7.62 -0.04
C GLY A 218 15.85 -7.37 0.48
N LYS A 219 15.35 -6.12 0.42
CA LYS A 219 14.04 -5.69 0.94
C LYS A 219 13.18 -5.00 -0.13
N ARG A 220 13.44 -5.30 -1.40
CA ARG A 220 12.65 -4.86 -2.54
C ARG A 220 11.72 -5.98 -2.95
N PHE A 221 10.43 -5.71 -2.89
CA PHE A 221 9.38 -6.70 -3.02
C PHE A 221 8.41 -6.35 -4.14
N MET A 222 7.73 -7.37 -4.67
CA MET A 222 6.68 -7.18 -5.66
C MET A 222 5.61 -8.25 -5.53
N MET A 223 4.36 -7.87 -5.80
CA MET A 223 3.26 -8.82 -5.88
C MET A 223 3.32 -9.66 -7.18
N PRO A 224 2.73 -10.87 -7.18
CA PRO A 224 2.75 -11.80 -8.30
C PRO A 224 2.38 -11.24 -9.67
N HIS A 225 1.28 -10.50 -9.70
CA HIS A 225 0.65 -9.99 -10.91
C HIS A 225 0.95 -8.51 -11.11
N ALA A 226 1.82 -7.93 -10.28
CA ALA A 226 2.27 -6.57 -10.50
C ALA A 226 3.17 -6.53 -11.73
N LYS A 227 3.26 -5.36 -12.36
CA LYS A 227 4.13 -5.10 -13.50
C LYS A 227 5.09 -3.96 -13.21
N ALA A 228 6.35 -4.17 -13.54
CA ALA A 228 7.36 -3.13 -13.55
C ALA A 228 7.61 -2.75 -15.01
N MET A 229 7.76 -1.47 -15.30
CA MET A 229 8.10 -1.02 -16.64
C MET A 229 9.21 0.00 -16.61
N ILE A 230 10.25 -0.23 -17.41
CA ILE A 230 11.27 0.77 -17.71
C ILE A 230 10.88 1.41 -19.04
N GLN A 231 10.79 2.75 -19.05
CA GLN A 231 10.50 3.51 -20.26
C GLN A 231 11.32 4.79 -20.28
N GLN A 232 11.59 5.29 -21.48
CA GLN A 232 12.30 6.55 -21.67
C GLN A 232 11.45 7.74 -21.17
N PRO A 233 12.07 8.75 -20.54
CA PRO A 233 11.43 10.04 -20.30
C PRO A 233 10.88 10.65 -21.58
N ARG A 234 9.72 11.29 -21.47
CA ARG A 234 8.99 11.87 -22.61
C ARG A 234 9.06 13.38 -22.51
N ILE A 235 9.40 14.02 -23.62
CA ILE A 235 9.26 15.47 -23.72
C ILE A 235 7.75 15.77 -23.69
N PRO A 236 7.25 16.57 -22.71
CA PRO A 236 5.83 16.91 -22.65
C PRO A 236 5.45 17.65 -23.94
N SER A 237 4.22 17.42 -24.42
CA SER A 237 3.69 18.07 -25.61
C SER A 237 3.59 19.57 -25.37
N SER A 238 4.62 20.31 -25.77
CA SER A 238 4.58 21.75 -25.88
C SER A 238 4.11 22.11 -27.28
N GLY A 239 3.10 22.97 -27.39
CA GLY A 239 2.58 23.46 -28.67
C GLY A 239 3.60 24.29 -29.46
N LEU A 240 3.16 25.40 -30.06
CA LEU A 240 4.06 26.28 -30.80
C LEU A 240 5.07 26.93 -29.84
N MET A 241 6.35 26.65 -30.04
CA MET A 241 7.47 27.17 -29.24
C MET A 241 8.62 27.65 -30.12
N PRO A 242 9.43 28.61 -29.64
CA PRO A 242 10.66 29.00 -30.33
C PRO A 242 11.64 27.83 -30.49
N ALA A 243 12.37 27.80 -31.61
CA ALA A 243 13.32 26.73 -31.91
C ALA A 243 14.44 26.61 -30.85
N SER A 244 14.86 27.74 -30.26
CA SER A 244 15.84 27.77 -29.15
C SER A 244 15.35 26.99 -27.94
N ASP A 245 14.09 27.17 -27.58
CA ASP A 245 13.52 26.63 -26.34
C ASP A 245 13.26 25.13 -26.49
N VAL A 246 12.87 24.69 -27.69
CA VAL A 246 12.76 23.27 -28.05
C VAL A 246 14.12 22.58 -27.87
N LEU A 247 15.21 23.18 -28.35
CA LEU A 247 16.55 22.62 -28.20
C LEU A 247 16.97 22.53 -26.73
N ILE A 248 16.69 23.55 -25.92
CA ILE A 248 17.02 23.57 -24.48
C ILE A 248 16.27 22.45 -23.75
N ARG A 249 14.95 22.31 -23.98
CA ARG A 249 14.16 21.25 -23.35
C ARG A 249 14.57 19.85 -23.78
N ALA A 250 14.89 19.67 -25.07
CA ALA A 250 15.37 18.39 -25.57
C ALA A 250 16.67 17.98 -24.87
N LYS A 251 17.61 18.91 -24.69
CA LYS A 251 18.86 18.66 -23.94
C LYS A 251 18.58 18.28 -22.49
N GLU A 252 17.66 18.96 -21.81
CA GLU A 252 17.30 18.66 -20.43
C GLU A 252 16.72 17.25 -20.27
N VAL A 253 15.79 16.86 -21.14
CA VAL A 253 15.19 15.52 -21.10
C VAL A 253 16.23 14.43 -21.42
N ILE A 254 17.19 14.70 -22.29
CA ILE A 254 18.33 13.80 -22.54
C ILE A 254 19.18 13.62 -21.28
N THR A 255 19.49 14.71 -20.58
CA THR A 255 20.21 14.66 -19.29
C THR A 255 19.45 13.84 -18.25
N ASN A 256 18.15 14.07 -18.12
CA ASN A 256 17.30 13.32 -17.18
C ASN A 256 17.20 11.83 -17.53
N ARG A 257 17.16 11.50 -18.83
CA ARG A 257 17.24 10.12 -19.33
C ARG A 257 18.56 9.45 -18.93
N ASP A 258 19.69 10.13 -19.13
CA ASP A 258 21.00 9.58 -18.80
C ASP A 258 21.17 9.40 -17.29
N ASN A 259 20.64 10.32 -16.49
CA ASN A 259 20.60 10.18 -15.03
C ASN A 259 19.74 8.98 -14.60
N LEU A 260 18.56 8.81 -15.21
CA LEU A 260 17.69 7.66 -14.92
C LEU A 260 18.38 6.32 -15.26
N ILE A 261 19.09 6.24 -16.39
CA ILE A 261 19.88 5.05 -16.78
C ILE A 261 20.90 4.72 -15.70
N LYS A 262 21.70 5.71 -15.29
CA LYS A 262 22.75 5.53 -14.28
C LYS A 262 22.19 5.03 -12.95
N LEU A 263 21.07 5.62 -12.51
CA LEU A 263 20.43 5.24 -11.26
C LEU A 263 19.83 3.82 -11.33
N LEU A 264 19.14 3.48 -12.42
CA LEU A 264 18.61 2.13 -12.63
C LEU A 264 19.73 1.09 -12.73
N ALA A 265 20.80 1.37 -13.48
CA ALA A 265 21.97 0.49 -13.58
C ALA A 265 22.57 0.21 -12.20
N LYS A 266 22.73 1.27 -11.38
CA LYS A 266 23.26 1.16 -10.02
C LYS A 266 22.44 0.21 -9.13
N HIS A 267 21.11 0.30 -9.16
CA HIS A 267 20.25 -0.50 -8.27
C HIS A 267 19.93 -1.89 -8.82
N THR A 268 19.92 -2.06 -10.14
CA THR A 268 19.66 -3.34 -10.78
C THR A 268 20.91 -4.21 -10.90
N GLY A 269 22.10 -3.62 -10.85
CA GLY A 269 23.37 -4.32 -11.04
C GLY A 269 23.72 -4.58 -12.52
N ASN A 270 22.90 -4.08 -13.46
CA ASN A 270 23.17 -4.15 -14.89
C ASN A 270 24.11 -3.04 -15.35
N SER A 271 24.74 -3.22 -16.52
CA SER A 271 25.50 -2.13 -17.15
C SER A 271 24.59 -1.01 -17.65
N GLU A 272 25.11 0.23 -17.69
CA GLU A 272 24.38 1.38 -18.24
C GLU A 272 23.95 1.13 -19.70
N GLU A 273 24.77 0.43 -20.49
CA GLU A 273 24.46 0.06 -21.88
C GLU A 273 23.26 -0.88 -21.98
N THR A 274 23.17 -1.87 -21.08
CA THR A 274 22.04 -2.81 -21.04
C THR A 274 20.75 -2.07 -20.72
N VAL A 275 20.78 -1.22 -19.70
CA VAL A 275 19.63 -0.39 -19.29
C VAL A 275 19.23 0.58 -20.40
N ALA A 276 20.20 1.23 -21.04
CA ALA A 276 19.96 2.14 -22.15
C ALA A 276 19.31 1.43 -23.35
N LYS A 277 19.73 0.20 -23.66
CA LYS A 277 19.15 -0.62 -24.74
C LYS A 277 17.70 -0.97 -24.45
N VAL A 278 17.40 -1.51 -23.27
CA VAL A 278 16.01 -1.89 -22.93
C VAL A 278 15.09 -0.69 -22.81
N MET A 279 15.60 0.46 -22.35
CA MET A 279 14.78 1.66 -22.16
C MET A 279 14.42 2.38 -23.48
N ARG A 280 15.03 2.01 -24.62
CA ARG A 280 14.68 2.58 -25.95
C ARG A 280 13.19 2.42 -26.27
N ARG A 281 12.57 1.35 -25.76
CA ARG A 281 11.14 1.07 -25.88
C ARG A 281 10.56 0.75 -24.51
N PRO A 282 9.23 0.81 -24.34
CA PRO A 282 8.58 0.34 -23.12
C PRO A 282 8.95 -1.13 -22.86
N TYR A 283 9.69 -1.39 -21.79
CA TYR A 283 10.13 -2.72 -21.40
C TYR A 283 9.34 -3.19 -20.19
N TYR A 284 8.34 -4.03 -20.44
CA TYR A 284 7.48 -4.60 -19.39
C TYR A 284 8.14 -5.82 -18.76
N MET A 285 8.04 -5.90 -17.44
CA MET A 285 8.53 -6.99 -16.62
C MET A 285 7.43 -7.45 -15.68
N ASP A 286 7.10 -8.74 -15.77
CA ASP A 286 6.35 -9.41 -14.71
C ASP A 286 7.25 -9.60 -13.48
N ALA A 287 6.68 -9.98 -12.33
CA ALA A 287 7.42 -10.07 -11.08
C ALA A 287 8.68 -10.97 -11.16
N ILE A 288 8.63 -12.08 -11.90
CA ILE A 288 9.78 -12.98 -12.10
C ILE A 288 10.87 -12.27 -12.92
N LYS A 289 10.49 -11.67 -14.05
CA LYS A 289 11.41 -10.93 -14.93
C LYS A 289 12.01 -9.71 -14.24
N ALA A 290 11.23 -9.03 -13.40
CA ALA A 290 11.68 -7.90 -12.59
C ALA A 290 12.74 -8.34 -11.55
N LYS A 291 12.59 -9.54 -10.99
CA LYS A 291 13.57 -10.14 -10.09
C LYS A 291 14.85 -10.51 -10.83
N GLU A 292 14.74 -11.16 -11.98
CA GLU A 292 15.89 -11.52 -12.83
C GLU A 292 16.66 -10.29 -13.32
N PHE A 293 15.94 -9.23 -13.69
CA PHE A 293 16.55 -7.96 -14.08
C PHE A 293 17.16 -7.19 -12.89
N GLY A 294 16.85 -7.56 -11.65
CA GLY A 294 17.40 -6.93 -10.45
C GLY A 294 16.62 -5.69 -9.95
N VAL A 295 15.42 -5.44 -10.47
CA VAL A 295 14.52 -4.38 -9.96
C VAL A 295 14.06 -4.71 -8.53
N ILE A 296 13.83 -5.99 -8.26
CA ILE A 296 13.33 -6.48 -6.97
C ILE A 296 14.15 -7.68 -6.50
N ASP A 297 14.08 -7.97 -5.20
CA ASP A 297 14.80 -9.10 -4.60
C ASP A 297 13.89 -10.31 -4.40
N ARG A 298 12.63 -10.09 -4.00
CA ARG A 298 11.69 -11.16 -3.64
C ARG A 298 10.29 -10.88 -4.19
N VAL A 299 9.62 -11.93 -4.63
CA VAL A 299 8.19 -11.87 -4.97
C VAL A 299 7.41 -12.25 -3.71
N LEU A 300 6.50 -11.39 -3.26
CA LEU A 300 5.66 -11.65 -2.08
C LEU A 300 4.55 -12.60 -2.47
N TRP A 301 4.66 -13.84 -2.02
CA TRP A 301 3.81 -14.91 -2.47
C TRP A 301 3.08 -15.58 -1.30
N ARG A 302 1.74 -15.70 -1.39
CA ARG A 302 0.95 -16.47 -0.42
C ARG A 302 0.15 -17.55 -1.12
N GLY A 303 0.65 -18.79 -1.08
CA GLY A 303 -0.10 -20.00 -1.43
C GLY A 303 -0.51 -20.20 -2.90
N GLN A 304 -0.31 -19.23 -3.78
CA GLN A 304 -0.71 -19.28 -5.19
C GLN A 304 0.38 -19.84 -6.14
N GLU A 305 1.48 -20.43 -5.63
CA GLU A 305 2.69 -20.74 -6.45
C GLU A 305 2.34 -21.71 -7.57
N LYS A 306 1.43 -22.63 -7.24
CA LYS A 306 0.82 -23.59 -8.16
C LYS A 306 0.03 -22.92 -9.29
N ILE A 307 -0.64 -21.79 -9.01
CA ILE A 307 -1.40 -21.05 -10.03
C ILE A 307 -0.42 -20.40 -11.00
N MET A 308 0.65 -19.79 -10.50
CA MET A 308 1.61 -19.15 -11.39
C MET A 308 2.45 -20.14 -12.20
N ALA A 309 2.88 -21.24 -11.58
CA ALA A 309 3.55 -22.32 -12.31
C ALA A 309 2.63 -22.96 -13.38
N ALA A 310 1.31 -22.87 -13.20
CA ALA A 310 0.34 -23.29 -14.21
C ALA A 310 0.10 -22.23 -15.30
N VAL A 311 0.43 -20.97 -15.07
CA VAL A 311 0.33 -19.91 -16.08
C VAL A 311 1.57 -19.99 -16.97
N ALA A 312 1.35 -20.29 -18.25
CA ALA A 312 2.43 -20.28 -19.23
C ALA A 312 3.06 -18.87 -19.34
N PRO A 313 4.40 -18.76 -19.43
CA PRO A 313 5.08 -17.48 -19.62
C PRO A 313 4.58 -16.79 -20.92
N PRO A 314 4.61 -15.44 -20.99
CA PRO A 314 4.13 -14.70 -22.16
C PRO A 314 4.74 -15.15 -23.49
N GLU A 315 6.01 -15.58 -23.47
CA GLU A 315 6.73 -16.08 -24.65
C GLU A 315 6.14 -17.38 -25.21
N GLU A 316 5.57 -18.23 -24.34
CA GLU A 316 4.85 -19.44 -24.78
C GLU A 316 3.48 -19.10 -25.35
N TRP A 317 2.81 -18.08 -24.81
CA TRP A 317 1.58 -17.54 -25.38
C TRP A 317 1.83 -16.95 -26.77
N ASP A 318 2.89 -16.15 -26.94
CA ASP A 318 3.26 -15.54 -28.20
C ASP A 318 3.59 -16.62 -29.26
N LYS A 319 4.35 -17.65 -28.87
CA LYS A 319 4.61 -18.83 -29.72
C LYS A 319 3.32 -19.57 -30.09
N GLY A 320 2.43 -19.78 -29.13
CA GLY A 320 1.12 -20.42 -29.36
C GLY A 320 0.20 -19.60 -30.26
N ALA A 321 0.29 -18.26 -30.19
CA ALA A 321 -0.43 -17.32 -31.03
C ALA A 321 0.23 -17.11 -32.41
N GLY A 322 1.38 -17.72 -32.68
CA GLY A 322 2.13 -17.57 -33.92
C GLY A 322 2.81 -16.20 -34.09
N ILE A 323 2.95 -15.44 -33.01
CA ILE A 323 3.65 -14.16 -33.00
C ILE A 323 5.16 -14.45 -33.06
N LYS A 324 5.79 -14.06 -34.17
CA LYS A 324 7.24 -14.16 -34.31
C LYS A 324 7.87 -12.96 -33.59
N VAL A 325 8.74 -13.23 -32.63
CA VAL A 325 9.67 -12.23 -32.11
C VAL A 325 10.52 -11.77 -33.29
N VAL A 326 10.33 -10.53 -33.72
CA VAL A 326 11.18 -9.93 -34.76
C VAL A 326 12.49 -9.59 -34.06
N ASP A 327 13.60 -10.14 -34.54
CA ASP A 327 14.93 -9.83 -34.01
C ASP A 327 15.15 -8.31 -33.94
N GLU A 328 15.81 -7.91 -32.86
CA GLU A 328 15.95 -6.54 -32.36
C GLU A 328 16.51 -5.55 -33.41
N PHE A 329 15.85 -4.39 -33.58
CA PHE A 329 16.41 -3.19 -34.23
C PHE A 329 17.06 -2.24 -33.20
#